data_AF-A0A923KQS4-F1
#
_entry.id   AF-A0A923KQS4-F1
#
_cell.length_a   1.000
_cell.length_b   1.000
_cell.length_c   1.000
_cell.angle_alpha   90.00
_cell.angle_beta   90.00
_cell.angle_gamma   90.00
#
_symmetry.space_group_name_H-M   'P 1'
#
loop_
_entity.id
_entity.type
_entity.pdbx_description
1 polymer ?
#
loop_
_entity_poly.entity_id
_entity_poly.type
_entity_poly.pdbx_seq_one_letter_code
_entity_poly.pdbx_strand_id
1 'polypeptide(L)'
;MSEKEISLILRIEGGIADKGLLDVYDAANTIYGLARAVNLVSHSFGNDEEVRKKNQSAHGAKAFIHSSKKGCFEEQVDIFFDSKITNKIGPSVLPNVFWDYMAWSWSYAIGDDYQPQTSQIKKIAHKNDLFIYEIADALEAPLQLIHSKHPVKSS
;
A
#
# COMPACT_ATOMS: atom_id res chain seq x y z
N MET A 1 -16.55 18.36 9.52
CA MET A 1 -16.45 17.11 8.73
C MET A 1 -15.00 16.69 8.78
N SER A 2 -14.66 15.54 9.35
CA SER A 2 -13.25 15.18 9.56
C SER A 2 -12.72 14.42 8.36
N GLU A 3 -11.79 15.01 7.64
CA GLU A 3 -10.83 14.26 6.82
C GLU A 3 -9.94 13.42 7.74
N LYS A 4 -9.36 12.34 7.21
CA LYS A 4 -8.50 11.45 8.00
C LYS A 4 -7.19 11.17 7.27
N GLU A 5 -6.10 11.33 8.00
CA GLU A 5 -4.73 11.03 7.57
C GLU A 5 -4.27 9.70 8.16
N ILE A 6 -3.54 8.93 7.36
CA ILE A 6 -2.87 7.68 7.74
C ILE A 6 -1.46 7.67 7.16
N SER A 7 -0.45 7.34 7.97
CA SER A 7 0.96 7.33 7.55
C SER A 7 1.53 5.91 7.43
N LEU A 8 2.13 5.60 6.29
CA LEU A 8 2.96 4.42 6.03
C LEU A 8 4.44 4.81 6.07
N ILE A 9 5.30 3.93 6.59
CA ILE A 9 6.75 4.06 6.46
C ILE A 9 7.26 2.84 5.69
N LEU A 10 7.88 3.07 4.54
CA LEU A 10 8.65 2.06 3.82
C LEU A 10 10.12 2.24 4.20
N ARG A 11 10.75 1.16 4.67
CA ARG A 11 12.19 1.12 4.95
C ARG A 11 12.85 0.12 4.00
N ILE A 12 13.89 0.56 3.31
CA ILE A 12 14.70 -0.29 2.43
C ILE A 12 15.97 -0.66 3.19
N GLU A 13 16.20 -1.96 3.34
CA GLU A 13 17.33 -2.52 4.06
C GLU A 13 18.06 -3.55 3.18
N GLY A 14 19.33 -3.82 3.52
CA GLY A 14 20.17 -4.82 2.85
C GLY A 14 21.14 -4.24 1.80
N GLY A 15 22.27 -4.92 1.63
CA GLY A 15 23.23 -4.61 0.57
C GLY A 15 23.83 -3.20 0.70
N ILE A 16 23.75 -2.40 -0.37
CA ILE A 16 24.24 -1.01 -0.36
C ILE A 16 23.31 -0.06 0.39
N ALA A 17 22.04 -0.42 0.59
CA ALA A 17 21.06 0.40 1.32
C ALA A 17 21.48 0.59 2.78
N ASP A 18 22.11 -0.42 3.39
CA ASP A 18 22.65 -0.35 4.77
C ASP A 18 23.80 0.67 4.89
N LYS A 19 24.40 1.07 3.78
CA LYS A 19 25.41 2.14 3.71
C LYS A 19 24.80 3.51 3.41
N GLY A 20 23.47 3.61 3.40
CA GLY A 20 22.73 4.81 3.02
C GLY A 20 22.85 5.13 1.53
N LEU A 21 23.01 4.11 0.67
CA LEU A 21 23.08 4.24 -0.79
C LEU A 21 22.08 3.31 -1.49
N LEU A 22 21.39 3.81 -2.52
CA LEU A 22 20.54 3.01 -3.39
C LEU A 22 20.85 3.40 -4.84
N ASP A 23 20.83 2.43 -5.75
CA ASP A 23 20.93 2.73 -7.17
C ASP A 23 19.74 3.61 -7.58
N VAL A 24 19.97 4.63 -8.41
CA VAL A 24 18.94 5.61 -8.79
C VAL A 24 17.79 4.95 -9.56
N TYR A 25 18.08 3.93 -10.38
CA TYR A 25 17.06 3.19 -11.12
C TYR A 25 16.20 2.36 -10.17
N ASP A 26 16.82 1.70 -9.20
CA ASP A 26 16.11 0.95 -8.17
C ASP A 26 15.27 1.87 -7.28
N ALA A 27 15.83 2.98 -6.82
CA ALA A 27 15.10 3.98 -6.04
C ALA A 27 13.85 4.48 -6.78
N ALA A 28 13.98 4.82 -8.06
CA ALA A 28 12.88 5.27 -8.89
C ALA A 28 11.80 4.19 -9.06
N ASN A 29 12.20 2.93 -9.29
CA ASN A 29 11.26 1.82 -9.41
C ASN A 29 10.53 1.52 -8.10
N THR A 30 11.23 1.54 -6.97
CA THR A 30 10.61 1.31 -5.66
C THR A 30 9.57 2.38 -5.37
N ILE A 31 9.91 3.67 -5.55
CA ILE A 31 8.97 4.78 -5.34
C ILE A 31 7.77 4.64 -6.29
N TYR A 32 8.01 4.30 -7.55
CA TYR A 32 6.94 4.09 -8.53
C TYR A 32 6.02 2.93 -8.15
N GLY A 33 6.59 1.79 -7.75
CA GLY A 33 5.85 0.62 -7.27
C GLY A 33 5.01 0.94 -6.04
N LEU A 34 5.59 1.63 -5.07
CA LEU A 34 4.91 2.08 -3.85
C LEU A 34 3.73 2.99 -4.17
N ALA A 35 3.93 3.99 -5.02
CA ALA A 35 2.87 4.90 -5.42
C ALA A 35 1.69 4.16 -6.08
N ARG A 36 1.98 3.18 -6.95
CA ARG A 36 0.92 2.36 -7.57
C ARG A 36 0.19 1.48 -6.56
N ALA A 37 0.93 0.80 -5.68
CA ALA A 37 0.35 -0.10 -4.68
C ALA A 37 -0.56 0.67 -3.71
N VAL A 38 -0.08 1.80 -3.17
CA VAL A 38 -0.85 2.64 -2.27
C VAL A 38 -2.10 3.20 -2.95
N ASN A 39 -1.97 3.77 -4.15
CA ASN A 39 -3.12 4.32 -4.86
C ASN A 39 -4.18 3.25 -5.19
N LEU A 40 -3.76 2.04 -5.59
CA LEU A 40 -4.67 0.95 -5.90
C LEU A 40 -5.45 0.50 -4.65
N VAL A 41 -4.75 0.25 -3.54
CA VAL A 41 -5.39 -0.19 -2.28
C VAL A 41 -6.30 0.90 -1.72
N SER A 42 -5.83 2.16 -1.65
CA SER A 42 -6.63 3.28 -1.14
C SER A 42 -7.87 3.54 -2.00
N HIS A 43 -7.76 3.38 -3.32
CA HIS A 43 -8.91 3.49 -4.21
C HIS A 43 -9.93 2.39 -3.95
N SER A 44 -9.50 1.13 -4.02
CA SER A 44 -10.38 -0.02 -3.82
C SER A 44 -11.10 0.04 -2.48
N PHE A 45 -10.37 0.37 -1.42
CA PHE A 45 -10.90 0.57 -0.07
C PHE A 45 -12.00 1.66 -0.01
N GLY A 46 -11.77 2.78 -0.68
CA GLY A 46 -12.70 3.92 -0.68
C GLY A 46 -13.93 3.72 -1.57
N ASN A 47 -13.89 2.79 -2.52
CA ASN A 47 -14.81 2.73 -3.65
C ASN A 47 -15.41 1.33 -3.84
N ASP A 48 -15.84 0.69 -2.74
CA ASP A 48 -16.61 -0.57 -2.77
C ASP A 48 -15.88 -1.69 -3.53
N GLU A 49 -14.60 -1.87 -3.19
CA GLU A 49 -13.76 -2.95 -3.72
C GLU A 49 -13.50 -2.85 -5.24
N GLU A 50 -13.71 -1.68 -5.84
CA GLU A 50 -13.42 -1.43 -7.25
C GLU A 50 -11.91 -1.47 -7.53
N VAL A 51 -11.47 -2.49 -8.28
CA VAL A 51 -10.07 -2.65 -8.71
C VAL A 51 -9.84 -1.98 -10.06
N ARG A 52 -9.00 -0.94 -10.09
CA ARG A 52 -8.65 -0.23 -11.33
C ARG A 52 -7.21 -0.46 -11.75
N LYS A 53 -6.98 -1.43 -12.63
CA LYS A 53 -5.63 -1.81 -13.14
C LYS A 53 -4.90 -0.72 -13.93
N LYS A 54 -5.62 0.28 -14.47
CA LYS A 54 -5.05 1.31 -15.37
C LYS A 54 -5.03 2.73 -14.77
N ASN A 55 -5.70 2.97 -13.64
CA ASN A 55 -5.80 4.32 -13.09
C ASN A 55 -4.63 4.62 -12.15
N GLN A 56 -4.03 5.80 -12.35
CA GLN A 56 -2.84 6.26 -11.64
C GLN A 56 -3.17 7.04 -10.35
N SER A 57 -4.44 7.23 -10.02
CA SER A 57 -4.89 8.01 -8.86
C SER A 57 -6.06 7.36 -8.13
N ALA A 58 -6.06 7.52 -6.81
CA ALA A 58 -7.16 7.06 -5.97
C ALA A 58 -8.30 8.10 -5.93
N HIS A 59 -9.52 7.67 -6.23
CA HIS A 59 -10.69 8.54 -6.09
C HIS A 59 -11.11 8.63 -4.61
N GLY A 60 -11.23 9.85 -4.08
CA GLY A 60 -11.54 10.10 -2.67
C GLY A 60 -10.37 9.92 -1.70
N ALA A 61 -9.19 9.54 -2.19
CA ALA A 61 -7.96 9.47 -1.41
C ALA A 61 -6.77 10.13 -2.13
N LYS A 62 -5.81 10.68 -1.39
CA LYS A 62 -4.56 11.22 -1.94
C LYS A 62 -3.38 10.75 -1.13
N ALA A 63 -2.32 10.29 -1.80
CA ALA A 63 -1.07 9.89 -1.15
C ALA A 63 0.04 10.92 -1.44
N PHE A 64 0.81 11.27 -0.41
CA PHE A 64 1.96 12.18 -0.50
C PHE A 64 3.20 11.52 0.11
N ILE A 65 4.35 11.64 -0.55
CA ILE A 65 5.64 11.16 -0.04
C ILE A 65 6.41 12.34 0.58
N HIS A 66 7.02 12.11 1.75
CA HIS A 66 7.90 13.08 2.38
C HIS A 66 9.32 13.02 1.82
N SER A 67 10.10 14.08 2.03
CA SER A 67 11.53 14.06 1.74
C SER A 67 12.25 12.97 2.53
N SER A 68 13.11 12.18 1.88
CA SER A 68 13.92 11.17 2.54
C SER A 68 14.76 11.76 3.67
N LYS A 69 14.82 11.06 4.82
CA LYS A 69 15.64 11.49 5.96
C LYS A 69 17.13 11.24 5.67
N LYS A 70 17.99 12.15 6.15
CA LYS A 70 19.44 12.05 5.92
C LYS A 70 20.01 10.76 6.52
N GLY A 71 20.61 9.92 5.68
CA GLY A 71 21.36 8.73 6.10
C GLY A 71 20.57 7.43 6.17
N CYS A 72 19.28 7.42 5.83
CA CYS A 72 18.49 6.20 5.66
C CYS A 72 17.55 6.32 4.45
N PHE A 73 17.31 5.21 3.75
CA PHE A 73 16.25 5.11 2.74
C PHE A 73 14.94 4.73 3.43
N GLU A 74 14.37 5.71 4.12
CA GLU A 74 13.02 5.67 4.69
C GLU A 74 12.11 6.65 3.96
N GLU A 75 11.05 6.12 3.36
CA GLU A 75 10.03 6.90 2.66
C GLU A 75 8.75 6.88 3.49
N GLN A 76 8.36 8.05 4.01
CA GLN A 76 7.07 8.21 4.68
C GLN A 76 6.01 8.63 3.66
N VAL A 77 4.89 7.91 3.64
CA VAL A 77 3.75 8.20 2.77
C VAL A 77 2.51 8.49 3.61
N ASP A 78 1.93 9.67 3.48
CA ASP A 78 0.67 10.03 4.12
C ASP A 78 -0.48 9.91 3.13
N ILE A 79 -1.55 9.25 3.56
CA ILE A 79 -2.76 8.96 2.79
C ILE A 79 -3.92 9.73 3.43
N PHE A 80 -4.51 10.64 2.66
CA PHE A 80 -5.62 11.48 3.08
C PHE A 80 -6.92 10.93 2.49
N PHE A 81 -7.87 10.57 3.35
CA PHE A 81 -9.22 10.18 2.97
C PHE A 81 -10.19 11.35 3.11
N ASP A 82 -11.04 11.53 2.09
CA ASP A 82 -12.07 12.56 2.12
C ASP A 82 -13.14 12.32 3.20
N SER A 83 -13.99 13.32 3.41
CA SER A 83 -15.06 13.23 4.40
C SER A 83 -16.12 12.16 4.07
N LYS A 84 -16.33 11.81 2.80
CA LYS A 84 -17.31 10.80 2.39
C LYS A 84 -16.87 9.42 2.85
N ILE A 85 -15.62 9.04 2.57
CA ILE A 85 -15.04 7.75 3.00
C ILE A 85 -14.91 7.74 4.52
N THR A 86 -14.44 8.84 5.11
CA THR A 86 -14.25 8.94 6.56
C THR A 86 -15.57 8.76 7.33
N ASN A 87 -16.66 9.36 6.84
CA ASN A 87 -17.98 9.21 7.46
C ASN A 87 -18.59 7.81 7.21
N LYS A 88 -18.32 7.18 6.04
CA LYS A 88 -18.82 5.84 5.71
C LYS A 88 -18.26 4.77 6.65
N ILE A 89 -16.97 4.85 6.98
CA ILE A 89 -16.27 3.83 7.77
C ILE A 89 -16.27 4.18 9.26
N GLY A 90 -16.20 5.47 9.58
CA GLY A 90 -16.08 6.00 10.94
C GLY A 90 -14.65 6.47 11.23
N PRO A 91 -14.43 7.74 11.61
CA PRO A 91 -13.09 8.33 11.73
C PRO A 91 -12.19 7.67 12.78
N SER A 92 -12.78 7.07 13.82
CA SER A 92 -12.05 6.40 14.90
C SER A 92 -11.53 5.02 14.50
N VAL A 93 -12.24 4.31 13.63
CA VAL A 93 -11.92 2.93 13.23
C VAL A 93 -11.20 2.85 11.89
N LEU A 94 -11.36 3.87 11.03
CA LEU A 94 -10.80 3.91 9.68
C LEU A 94 -9.32 3.50 9.61
N PRO A 95 -8.41 3.98 10.49
CA PRO A 95 -7.01 3.55 10.46
C PRO A 95 -6.83 2.03 10.60
N ASN A 96 -7.47 1.41 11.59
CA ASN A 96 -7.32 -0.02 11.83
C ASN A 96 -7.89 -0.85 10.69
N VAL A 97 -9.01 -0.42 10.12
CA VAL A 97 -9.68 -1.10 9.01
C VAL A 97 -8.85 -0.99 7.74
N PHE A 98 -8.28 0.19 7.48
CA PHE A 98 -7.40 0.39 6.33
C PHE A 98 -6.14 -0.47 6.42
N TRP A 99 -5.50 -0.53 7.59
CA TRP A 99 -4.30 -1.35 7.78
C TRP A 99 -4.57 -2.84 7.60
N ASP A 100 -5.67 -3.33 8.14
CA ASP A 100 -6.12 -4.71 7.96
C ASP A 100 -6.40 -5.02 6.48
N TYR A 101 -7.04 -4.10 5.76
CA TYR A 101 -7.32 -4.23 4.32
C TYR A 101 -6.04 -4.24 3.48
N MET A 102 -5.10 -3.34 3.78
CA MET A 102 -3.81 -3.28 3.09
C MET A 102 -2.98 -4.54 3.35
N ALA A 103 -2.86 -4.94 4.62
CA ALA A 103 -2.13 -6.15 5.00
C ALA A 103 -2.71 -7.38 4.30
N TRP A 104 -4.03 -7.53 4.29
CA TRP A 104 -4.68 -8.63 3.58
C TRP A 104 -4.40 -8.62 2.07
N SER A 105 -4.57 -7.48 1.42
CA SER A 105 -4.38 -7.35 -0.03
C SER A 105 -2.94 -7.62 -0.45
N TRP A 106 -1.96 -7.08 0.29
CA TRP A 106 -0.54 -7.25 -0.01
C TRP A 106 -0.06 -8.67 0.28
N SER A 107 -0.47 -9.25 1.41
CA SER A 107 -0.09 -10.62 1.78
C SER A 107 -0.56 -11.61 0.72
N TYR A 108 -1.82 -11.48 0.28
CA TYR A 108 -2.35 -12.35 -0.77
C TYR A 108 -1.59 -12.21 -2.09
N ALA A 109 -1.22 -10.98 -2.46
CA ALA A 109 -0.45 -10.71 -3.68
C ALA A 109 0.96 -11.31 -3.67
N ILE A 110 1.56 -11.53 -2.49
CA ILE A 110 2.87 -12.18 -2.35
C ILE A 110 2.77 -13.67 -1.99
N GLY A 111 1.56 -14.24 -1.95
CA GLY A 111 1.32 -15.65 -1.64
C GLY A 111 1.36 -16.01 -0.16
N ASP A 112 1.21 -15.02 0.73
CA ASP A 112 1.10 -15.20 2.18
C ASP A 112 -0.37 -15.35 2.63
N ASP A 113 -0.62 -16.05 3.73
CA ASP A 113 -1.96 -16.52 4.14
C ASP A 113 -2.66 -15.65 5.19
N TYR A 114 -2.29 -14.35 5.25
CA TYR A 114 -2.88 -13.38 6.18
C TYR A 114 -4.41 -13.39 6.18
N GLN A 115 -4.99 -13.59 7.36
CA GLN A 115 -6.44 -13.54 7.55
C GLN A 115 -6.86 -12.16 8.09
N PRO A 116 -7.89 -11.52 7.51
CA PRO A 116 -8.44 -10.26 8.01
C PRO A 116 -8.82 -10.34 9.49
N GLN A 117 -8.57 -9.26 10.24
CA GLN A 117 -8.82 -9.20 11.68
C GLN A 117 -10.09 -8.42 12.03
N THR A 118 -10.34 -7.32 11.33
CA THR A 118 -11.48 -6.43 11.58
C THR A 118 -12.79 -6.99 11.01
N SER A 119 -13.89 -6.70 11.70
CA SER A 119 -15.22 -7.20 11.30
C SER A 119 -15.68 -6.68 9.94
N GLN A 120 -15.25 -5.47 9.55
CA GLN A 120 -15.55 -4.89 8.24
C GLN A 120 -14.85 -5.65 7.12
N ILE A 121 -13.55 -5.93 7.23
CA ILE A 121 -12.82 -6.64 6.18
C ILE A 121 -13.24 -8.11 6.10
N LYS A 122 -13.52 -8.77 7.24
CA LYS A 122 -14.12 -10.11 7.24
C LYS A 122 -15.44 -10.16 6.46
N LYS A 123 -16.32 -9.17 6.62
CA LYS A 123 -17.57 -9.08 5.85
C LYS A 123 -17.32 -8.94 4.35
N ILE A 124 -16.31 -8.17 3.96
CA ILE A 124 -15.92 -8.01 2.55
C ILE A 124 -15.44 -9.35 1.99
N ALA A 125 -14.53 -10.03 2.68
CA ALA A 125 -14.01 -11.34 2.30
C ALA A 125 -15.13 -12.40 2.13
N HIS A 126 -16.15 -12.37 2.99
CA HIS A 126 -17.30 -13.27 2.87
C HIS A 126 -18.29 -12.89 1.77
N LYS A 127 -18.39 -11.59 1.42
CA LYS A 127 -19.35 -11.10 0.43
C LYS A 127 -18.86 -11.31 -1.00
N ASN A 128 -17.56 -11.16 -1.22
CA ASN A 128 -16.94 -11.31 -2.54
C ASN A 128 -15.59 -12.01 -2.38
N ASP A 129 -15.58 -13.32 -2.62
CA ASP A 129 -14.38 -14.16 -2.57
C ASP A 129 -13.46 -13.94 -3.77
N LEU A 130 -13.99 -13.47 -4.91
CA LEU A 130 -13.21 -13.17 -6.12
C LEU A 130 -12.38 -11.88 -6.02
N PHE A 131 -12.85 -10.92 -5.22
CA PHE A 131 -12.19 -9.62 -5.06
C PHE A 131 -10.71 -9.75 -4.69
N ILE A 132 -10.39 -10.64 -3.75
CA ILE A 132 -9.01 -10.75 -3.24
C ILE A 132 -8.03 -11.22 -4.31
N TYR A 133 -8.47 -12.10 -5.22
CA TYR A 133 -7.67 -12.54 -6.36
C TYR A 133 -7.47 -11.40 -7.37
N GLU A 134 -8.50 -10.60 -7.61
CA GLU A 134 -8.43 -9.49 -8.57
C GLU A 134 -7.48 -8.38 -8.09
N ILE A 135 -7.57 -7.98 -6.82
CA ILE A 135 -6.68 -6.97 -6.27
C ILE A 135 -5.25 -7.50 -6.16
N ALA A 136 -5.07 -8.80 -5.86
CA ALA A 136 -3.76 -9.42 -5.82
C ALA A 136 -3.06 -9.45 -7.19
N ASP A 137 -3.78 -9.86 -8.24
CA ASP A 137 -3.28 -9.81 -9.63
C ASP A 137 -2.90 -8.37 -10.03
N ALA A 138 -3.71 -7.38 -9.63
CA ALA A 138 -3.40 -5.98 -9.89
C ALA A 138 -2.20 -5.45 -9.07
N LEU A 139 -1.92 -6.04 -7.91
CA LEU A 139 -0.81 -5.70 -7.01
C LEU A 139 0.50 -6.41 -7.35
N GLU A 140 0.47 -7.50 -8.12
CA GLU A 140 1.68 -8.28 -8.47
C GLU A 140 2.77 -7.37 -9.09
N ALA A 141 2.46 -6.69 -10.18
CA ALA A 141 3.42 -5.83 -10.86
C ALA A 141 3.90 -4.64 -10.00
N PRO A 142 3.02 -3.88 -9.29
CA PRO A 142 3.46 -2.87 -8.33
C PRO A 142 4.42 -3.40 -7.25
N LEU A 143 4.11 -4.55 -6.62
CA LEU A 143 4.91 -5.10 -5.53
C LEU A 143 6.24 -5.67 -6.04
N GLN A 144 6.28 -6.24 -7.24
CA GLN A 144 7.52 -6.63 -7.90
C GLN A 144 8.48 -5.45 -8.13
N LEU A 145 7.97 -4.23 -8.30
CA LEU A 145 8.79 -3.02 -8.46
C LEU A 145 9.31 -2.49 -7.13
N ILE A 146 8.58 -2.72 -6.03
CA ILE A 146 9.05 -2.38 -4.67
C ILE A 146 10.19 -3.31 -4.25
N HIS A 147 10.17 -4.56 -4.72
CA HIS A 147 11.26 -5.51 -4.51
C HIS A 147 12.46 -5.18 -5.43
N SER A 148 13.53 -4.61 -4.89
CA SER A 148 14.77 -4.40 -5.66
C SER A 148 15.35 -5.75 -6.09
N LYS A 149 15.67 -5.89 -7.38
CA LYS A 149 16.19 -7.12 -8.02
C LYS A 149 17.69 -7.36 -7.79
N HIS A 150 18.26 -6.89 -6.68
CA HIS A 150 19.66 -7.18 -6.39
C HIS A 150 19.80 -8.39 -5.47
N PRO A 151 20.26 -9.56 -5.98
CA PRO A 151 20.68 -10.64 -5.10
C PRO A 151 21.84 -10.14 -4.25
N VAL A 152 21.75 -10.37 -2.95
CA VAL A 152 22.89 -10.29 -2.04
C VAL A 152 23.97 -11.22 -2.60
N LYS A 153 24.97 -10.66 -3.29
CA LYS A 153 26.20 -11.41 -3.59
C LYS A 153 26.96 -11.51 -2.28
N SER A 154 26.89 -12.69 -1.67
CA SER A 154 27.89 -13.13 -0.70
C SER A 154 29.22 -13.26 -1.42
N SER A 155 30.16 -12.39 -1.08
CA SER A 155 31.60 -12.56 -1.30
C SER A 155 32.31 -12.23 -0.01
#